data_AF-A0A072TQF9-F1
#
_entry.id   AF-A0A072TQF9-F1
#
_cell.length_a   1.000
_cell.length_b   1.000
_cell.length_c   1.000
_cell.angle_alpha   90.00
_cell.angle_beta   90.00
_cell.angle_gamma   90.00
#
_symmetry.space_group_name_H-M   'P 1'
#
loop_
_entity.id
_entity.type
_entity.pdbx_description
1 polymer ?
#
loop_
_entity_poly.entity_id
_entity_poly.type
_entity_poly.pdbx_seq_one_letter_code
_entity_poly.pdbx_strand_id
1 'polypeptide(L)'
;MATELEELVSFLSSPSPQITKAAVDIVRGLTGSEEGIHSLANQSKNLISALSRLLTAPEEVSEAAAEALVNLSQNSNLAEEMVKLKLVETTMDVLYKPECCVTRLLVMLLVNLTQLDAGTDSLLQIDDEKVRGLYVMKLVRSFCRTTHEKDDDSFEHVGSILVNITKQRAGRELLLDPKRGLLKQIIRQFDSNSSLRKKGVSGTIRNCCFEAENQLQNLLLVSEFLWPALLLPVAGNKGD
;
A
#
# COMPACT_ATOMS: atom_id res chain seq x y z
N MET A 1 -9.88 28.63 -24.00
CA MET A 1 -10.95 28.37 -23.00
C MET A 1 -10.57 27.09 -22.28
N ALA A 2 -10.80 27.02 -20.97
CA ALA A 2 -10.59 25.77 -20.25
C ALA A 2 -11.59 24.72 -20.77
N THR A 3 -11.17 23.47 -20.84
CA THR A 3 -12.09 22.35 -21.12
C THR A 3 -12.95 22.06 -19.88
N GLU A 4 -14.10 21.41 -20.06
CA GLU A 4 -14.98 21.03 -18.93
C GLU A 4 -14.23 20.22 -17.85
N LEU A 5 -13.27 19.39 -18.26
CA LEU A 5 -12.43 18.60 -17.34
C LEU A 5 -11.38 19.46 -16.62
N GLU A 6 -10.82 20.47 -17.27
CA GLU A 6 -9.91 21.43 -16.62
C GLU A 6 -10.66 22.25 -15.57
N GLU A 7 -11.88 22.67 -15.87
CA GLU A 7 -12.74 23.36 -14.90
C GLU A 7 -13.08 22.44 -13.71
N LEU A 8 -13.47 21.19 -13.98
CA LEU A 8 -13.73 20.20 -12.94
C LEU A 8 -12.52 20.00 -12.00
N VAL A 9 -11.32 19.84 -12.56
CA VAL A 9 -10.08 19.69 -11.77
C VAL A 9 -9.79 20.95 -10.95
N SER A 10 -10.08 22.14 -11.49
CA SER A 10 -9.91 23.39 -10.76
C SER A 10 -10.83 23.48 -9.52
N PHE A 11 -12.04 22.92 -9.60
CA PHE A 11 -13.01 22.92 -8.50
C PHE A 11 -12.60 22.05 -7.30
N LEU A 12 -11.70 21.08 -7.48
CA LEU A 12 -11.08 20.33 -6.37
C LEU A 12 -10.24 21.22 -5.43
N SER A 13 -9.88 22.42 -5.89
CA SER A 13 -9.14 23.42 -5.12
C SER A 13 -10.05 24.59 -4.67
N SER A 14 -11.36 24.45 -4.80
CA SER A 14 -12.31 25.51 -4.47
C SER A 14 -12.30 25.83 -2.96
N PRO A 15 -12.39 27.11 -2.56
CA PRO A 15 -12.56 27.46 -1.15
C PRO A 15 -13.93 27.03 -0.61
N SER A 16 -14.90 26.71 -1.49
CA SER A 16 -16.22 26.22 -1.07
C SER A 16 -16.17 24.70 -0.84
N PRO A 17 -16.45 24.22 0.39
CA PRO A 17 -16.50 22.78 0.68
C PRO A 17 -17.54 22.04 -0.16
N GLN A 18 -18.68 22.69 -0.46
CA GLN A 18 -19.74 22.11 -1.28
C GLN A 18 -19.29 21.88 -2.72
N ILE A 19 -18.57 22.86 -3.30
CA ILE A 19 -18.02 22.74 -4.66
C ILE A 19 -16.94 21.67 -4.70
N THR A 20 -16.04 21.66 -3.72
CA THR A 20 -14.98 20.64 -3.62
C THR A 20 -15.55 19.24 -3.49
N LYS A 21 -16.58 19.06 -2.65
CA LYS A 21 -17.29 17.79 -2.48
C LYS A 21 -17.93 17.31 -3.79
N ALA A 22 -18.72 18.18 -4.43
CA ALA A 22 -19.35 17.83 -5.70
C ALA A 22 -18.31 17.48 -6.78
N ALA A 23 -17.20 18.23 -6.85
CA ALA A 23 -16.13 17.98 -7.80
C ALA A 23 -15.44 16.63 -7.55
N VAL A 24 -15.11 16.29 -6.30
CA VAL A 24 -14.46 15.01 -5.99
C VAL A 24 -15.40 13.82 -6.22
N ASP A 25 -16.71 13.98 -5.97
CA ASP A 25 -17.70 12.94 -6.25
C ASP A 25 -17.83 12.65 -7.76
N ILE A 26 -17.82 13.71 -8.59
CA ILE A 26 -17.81 13.56 -10.06
C ILE A 26 -16.53 12.86 -10.51
N VAL A 27 -15.37 13.29 -9.99
CA VAL A 27 -14.08 12.66 -10.30
C VAL A 27 -14.08 11.19 -9.91
N ARG A 28 -14.52 10.85 -8.69
CA ARG A 28 -14.64 9.46 -8.23
C ARG A 28 -15.48 8.64 -9.23
N GLY A 29 -16.63 9.15 -9.65
CA GLY A 29 -17.48 8.50 -10.65
C GLY A 29 -16.77 8.26 -11.99
N LEU A 30 -16.03 9.26 -12.49
CA LEU A 30 -15.25 9.13 -13.73
C LEU A 30 -14.11 8.10 -13.61
N THR A 31 -13.46 8.01 -12.45
CA THR A 31 -12.40 7.01 -12.23
C THR A 31 -12.92 5.57 -12.17
N GLY A 32 -14.24 5.38 -12.12
CA GLY A 32 -14.86 4.05 -12.11
C GLY A 32 -14.88 3.34 -13.47
N SER A 33 -14.49 3.99 -14.57
CA SER A 33 -14.41 3.37 -15.91
C SER A 33 -13.11 3.72 -16.64
N GLU A 34 -12.72 2.89 -17.60
CA GLU A 34 -11.52 3.12 -18.42
C GLU A 34 -11.64 4.40 -19.26
N GLU A 35 -12.82 4.69 -19.80
CA GLU A 35 -13.05 5.90 -20.61
C GLU A 35 -12.92 7.18 -19.78
N GLY A 36 -13.42 7.16 -18.54
CA GLY A 36 -13.29 8.29 -17.62
C GLY A 36 -11.85 8.50 -17.16
N ILE A 37 -11.12 7.42 -16.86
CA ILE A 37 -9.67 7.49 -16.59
C ILE A 37 -8.92 8.08 -17.78
N HIS A 38 -9.20 7.62 -19.00
CA HIS A 38 -8.55 8.13 -20.21
C HIS A 38 -8.83 9.62 -20.42
N SER A 39 -10.06 10.05 -20.15
CA SER A 39 -10.46 11.46 -20.24
C SER A 39 -9.70 12.34 -19.24
N LEU A 40 -9.46 11.83 -18.02
CA LEU A 40 -8.73 12.53 -16.95
C LEU A 40 -7.20 12.51 -17.15
N ALA A 41 -6.67 11.62 -17.99
CA ALA A 41 -5.22 11.42 -18.15
C ALA A 41 -4.47 12.70 -18.58
N ASN A 42 -5.10 13.53 -19.42
CA ASN A 42 -4.51 14.80 -19.90
C ASN A 42 -4.31 15.83 -18.77
N GLN A 43 -5.04 15.72 -17.66
CA GLN A 43 -4.93 16.60 -16.49
C GLN A 43 -4.35 15.86 -15.27
N SER A 44 -3.76 14.68 -15.48
CA SER A 44 -3.31 13.75 -14.43
C SER A 44 -2.48 14.43 -13.36
N LYS A 45 -1.48 15.24 -13.71
CA LYS A 45 -0.62 15.93 -12.74
C LYS A 45 -1.40 16.84 -11.79
N ASN A 46 -2.28 17.68 -12.35
CA ASN A 46 -3.10 18.63 -11.56
C ASN A 46 -4.14 17.89 -10.73
N LEU A 47 -4.78 16.88 -11.34
CA LEU A 47 -5.76 16.02 -10.71
C LEU A 47 -5.17 15.28 -9.51
N ILE A 48 -4.06 14.56 -9.69
CA ILE A 48 -3.38 13.79 -8.64
C ILE A 48 -2.96 14.72 -7.50
N SER A 49 -2.38 15.88 -7.83
CA SER A 49 -1.97 16.87 -6.82
C SER A 49 -3.15 17.40 -6.01
N ALA A 50 -4.29 17.67 -6.68
CA ALA A 50 -5.50 18.14 -6.02
C ALA A 50 -6.10 17.05 -5.11
N LEU A 51 -6.27 15.83 -5.63
CA LEU A 51 -6.78 14.68 -4.87
C LEU A 51 -5.88 14.35 -3.66
N SER A 52 -4.55 14.41 -3.84
CA SER A 52 -3.59 14.20 -2.76
C SER A 52 -3.79 15.15 -1.58
N ARG A 53 -4.14 16.42 -1.84
CA ARG A 53 -4.40 17.40 -0.79
C ARG A 53 -5.73 17.12 -0.07
N LEU A 54 -6.70 16.54 -0.77
CA LEU A 54 -8.01 16.19 -0.21
C LEU A 54 -7.96 14.96 0.71
N LEU A 55 -6.85 14.20 0.73
CA LEU A 55 -6.67 13.07 1.65
C LEU A 55 -6.72 13.45 3.14
N THR A 56 -6.49 14.73 3.48
CA THR A 56 -6.60 15.25 4.85
C THR A 56 -7.86 16.07 5.08
N ALA A 57 -8.80 16.08 4.13
CA ALA A 57 -10.10 16.72 4.28
C ALA A 57 -11.02 15.89 5.20
N PRO A 58 -12.21 16.39 5.57
CA PRO A 58 -13.22 15.59 6.28
C PRO A 58 -13.54 14.30 5.52
N GLU A 59 -13.99 13.29 6.27
CA GLU A 59 -14.20 11.91 5.81
C GLU A 59 -14.89 11.82 4.44
N GLU A 60 -16.04 12.47 4.31
CA GLU A 60 -16.86 12.50 3.08
C GLU A 60 -16.10 12.92 1.81
N VAL A 61 -15.10 13.79 1.94
CA VAL A 61 -14.27 14.28 0.81
C VAL A 61 -13.03 13.41 0.65
N SER A 62 -12.38 13.05 1.77
CA SER A 62 -11.16 12.24 1.76
C SER A 62 -11.41 10.83 1.22
N GLU A 63 -12.57 10.23 1.50
CA GLU A 63 -12.94 8.90 1.03
C GLU A 63 -13.07 8.87 -0.50
N ALA A 64 -13.82 9.83 -1.07
CA ALA A 64 -13.95 9.98 -2.51
C ALA A 64 -12.60 10.25 -3.18
N ALA A 65 -11.75 11.09 -2.57
CA ALA A 65 -10.42 11.38 -3.08
C ALA A 65 -9.50 10.13 -3.06
N ALA A 66 -9.51 9.39 -1.95
CA ALA A 66 -8.70 8.18 -1.80
C ALA A 66 -9.14 7.08 -2.76
N GLU A 67 -10.45 6.89 -2.96
CA GLU A 67 -10.99 5.92 -3.92
C GLU A 67 -10.62 6.30 -5.35
N ALA A 68 -10.73 7.58 -5.72
CA ALA A 68 -10.31 8.07 -7.03
C ALA A 68 -8.82 7.79 -7.28
N LEU A 69 -7.95 8.04 -6.29
CA LEU A 69 -6.52 7.72 -6.39
C LEU A 69 -6.27 6.21 -6.52
N VAL A 70 -6.98 5.37 -5.77
CA VAL A 70 -6.88 3.91 -5.91
C VAL A 70 -7.25 3.47 -7.32
N ASN A 71 -8.36 3.96 -7.88
CA ASN A 71 -8.79 3.63 -9.23
C ASN A 71 -7.80 4.10 -10.30
N LEU A 72 -7.35 5.36 -10.22
CA LEU A 72 -6.35 5.91 -11.14
C LEU A 72 -5.02 5.14 -11.09
N SER A 73 -4.59 4.71 -9.90
CA SER A 73 -3.34 3.97 -9.71
C SER A 73 -3.34 2.54 -10.28
N GLN A 74 -4.49 2.04 -10.75
CA GLN A 74 -4.53 0.78 -11.50
C GLN A 74 -3.94 0.94 -12.91
N ASN A 75 -3.90 2.16 -13.45
CA ASN A 75 -3.20 2.48 -14.68
C ASN A 75 -1.71 2.74 -14.39
N SER A 76 -0.82 1.95 -14.99
CA SER A 76 0.63 2.03 -14.73
C SER A 76 1.23 3.43 -14.99
N ASN A 77 0.81 4.12 -16.06
CA ASN A 77 1.34 5.46 -16.38
C ASN A 77 0.93 6.50 -15.33
N LEU A 78 -0.30 6.40 -14.82
CA LEU A 78 -0.79 7.29 -13.76
C LEU A 78 -0.15 6.95 -12.41
N ALA A 79 0.05 5.67 -12.10
CA ALA A 79 0.78 5.25 -10.91
C ALA A 79 2.24 5.75 -10.94
N GLU A 80 2.91 5.71 -12.09
CA GLU A 80 4.25 6.29 -12.25
C GLU A 80 4.26 7.79 -11.98
N GLU A 81 3.27 8.52 -12.49
CA GLU A 81 3.11 9.96 -12.22
C GLU A 81 2.86 10.23 -10.73
N MET A 82 2.05 9.40 -10.06
CA MET A 82 1.84 9.49 -8.61
C MET A 82 3.13 9.29 -7.82
N VAL A 83 3.96 8.30 -8.18
CA VAL A 83 5.27 8.09 -7.54
C VAL A 83 6.18 9.30 -7.75
N LYS A 84 6.24 9.86 -8.96
CA LYS A 84 7.01 11.10 -9.25
C LYS A 84 6.52 12.29 -8.40
N LEU A 85 5.21 12.37 -8.15
CA LEU A 85 4.58 13.38 -7.31
C LEU A 85 4.66 13.08 -5.80
N LYS A 86 5.48 12.11 -5.38
CA LYS A 86 5.73 11.81 -3.96
C LYS A 86 4.48 11.35 -3.19
N LEU A 87 3.62 10.62 -3.90
CA LEU A 87 2.37 10.12 -3.33
C LEU A 87 2.60 8.96 -2.35
N VAL A 88 3.71 8.23 -2.44
CA VAL A 88 4.06 7.19 -1.45
C VAL A 88 4.30 7.83 -0.08
N GLU A 89 5.13 8.87 -0.04
CA GLU A 89 5.46 9.64 1.17
C GLU A 89 4.21 10.31 1.73
N THR A 90 3.44 10.99 0.88
CA THR A 90 2.18 11.64 1.29
C THR A 90 1.19 10.63 1.87
N THR A 91 1.05 9.46 1.23
CA THR A 91 0.16 8.40 1.72
C THR A 91 0.61 7.87 3.08
N MET A 92 1.92 7.64 3.26
CA MET A 92 2.48 7.21 4.53
C MET A 92 2.32 8.25 5.64
N ASP A 93 2.40 9.54 5.31
CA ASP A 93 2.21 10.62 6.28
C ASP A 93 0.74 10.72 6.70
N VAL A 94 -0.21 10.63 5.76
CA VAL A 94 -1.66 10.66 6.07
C VAL A 94 -2.08 9.41 6.85
N LEU A 95 -1.65 8.22 6.44
CA LEU A 95 -2.02 6.93 7.04
C LEU A 95 -1.77 6.86 8.56
N TYR A 96 -0.79 7.61 9.06
CA TYR A 96 -0.42 7.61 10.47
C TYR A 96 -0.79 8.90 11.22
N LYS A 97 -1.62 9.78 10.62
CA LYS A 97 -2.25 10.89 11.35
C LYS A 97 -3.39 10.39 12.24
N PRO A 98 -3.59 10.98 13.44
CA PRO A 98 -4.69 10.59 14.33
C PRO A 98 -6.08 10.68 13.69
N GLU A 99 -6.28 11.59 12.75
CA GLU A 99 -7.55 11.88 12.09
C GLU A 99 -7.79 11.06 10.81
N CYS A 100 -6.92 10.08 10.49
CA CYS A 100 -7.04 9.29 9.27
C CYS A 100 -8.27 8.35 9.32
N CYS A 101 -9.26 8.63 8.49
CA CYS A 101 -10.48 7.81 8.33
C CYS A 101 -10.45 6.90 7.08
N VAL A 102 -9.48 7.08 6.17
CA VAL A 102 -9.40 6.36 4.88
C VAL A 102 -8.32 5.28 4.84
N THR A 103 -7.95 4.73 6.01
CA THR A 103 -6.83 3.80 6.20
C THR A 103 -6.79 2.66 5.17
N ARG A 104 -7.92 1.98 4.94
CA ARG A 104 -7.98 0.84 4.01
C ARG A 104 -7.64 1.26 2.58
N LEU A 105 -8.20 2.37 2.10
CA LEU A 105 -7.97 2.90 0.75
C LEU A 105 -6.51 3.33 0.58
N LEU A 106 -5.89 3.93 1.60
CA LEU A 106 -4.48 4.30 1.55
C LEU A 106 -3.56 3.08 1.48
N VAL A 107 -3.88 2.00 2.21
CA VAL A 107 -3.13 0.74 2.08
C VAL A 107 -3.31 0.14 0.68
N MET A 108 -4.52 0.16 0.11
CA MET A 108 -4.76 -0.29 -1.27
C MET A 108 -4.01 0.56 -2.30
N LEU A 109 -3.94 1.87 -2.11
CA LEU A 109 -3.14 2.77 -2.96
C LEU A 109 -1.66 2.38 -2.91
N LEU A 110 -1.11 2.13 -1.71
CA LEU A 110 0.27 1.65 -1.58
C LEU A 110 0.49 0.28 -2.25
N VAL A 111 -0.50 -0.62 -2.25
CA VAL A 111 -0.41 -1.88 -3.00
C VAL A 111 -0.19 -1.61 -4.49
N ASN A 112 -0.94 -0.69 -5.08
CA ASN A 112 -0.81 -0.34 -6.49
C ASN A 112 0.51 0.36 -6.79
N LEU A 113 0.88 1.38 -5.98
CA LEU A 113 2.13 2.12 -6.19
C LEU A 113 3.38 1.24 -6.05
N THR A 114 3.35 0.26 -5.14
CA THR A 114 4.48 -0.67 -4.94
C THR A 114 4.56 -1.78 -5.99
N GLN A 115 3.63 -1.85 -6.95
CA GLN A 115 3.83 -2.70 -8.13
C GLN A 115 4.95 -2.17 -9.02
N LEU A 116 5.22 -0.86 -8.95
CA LEU A 116 6.32 -0.20 -9.65
C LEU A 116 7.61 -0.28 -8.82
N ASP A 117 8.74 -0.46 -9.50
CA ASP A 117 10.05 -0.46 -8.84
C ASP A 117 10.33 0.86 -8.13
N ALA A 118 10.07 2.00 -8.77
CA ALA A 118 10.25 3.31 -8.16
C ALA A 118 9.33 3.54 -6.93
N GLY A 119 8.14 2.95 -6.92
CA GLY A 119 7.25 3.00 -5.76
C GLY A 119 7.75 2.13 -4.61
N THR A 120 8.31 0.96 -4.93
CA THR A 120 9.02 0.11 -3.96
C THR A 120 10.23 0.83 -3.37
N ASP A 121 11.07 1.45 -4.21
CA ASP A 121 12.25 2.20 -3.79
C ASP A 121 11.88 3.36 -2.84
N SER A 122 10.81 4.09 -3.18
CA SER A 122 10.27 5.18 -2.36
C SER A 122 9.78 4.67 -1.00
N LEU A 123 9.08 3.52 -0.97
CA LEU A 123 8.58 2.94 0.28
C LEU A 123 9.72 2.35 1.13
N LEU A 124 10.74 1.77 0.50
CA LEU A 124 11.94 1.27 1.17
C LEU A 124 12.85 2.41 1.65
N GLN A 125 12.69 3.61 1.10
CA GLN A 125 13.50 4.79 1.40
C GLN A 125 14.99 4.51 1.16
N ILE A 126 15.31 3.89 0.01
CA ILE A 126 16.67 3.42 -0.31
C ILE A 126 17.69 4.56 -0.47
N ASP A 127 17.22 5.77 -0.79
CA ASP A 127 18.07 6.93 -1.03
C ASP A 127 18.45 7.68 0.27
N ASP A 128 17.84 7.35 1.41
CA ASP A 128 18.15 7.96 2.71
C ASP A 128 18.39 6.90 3.79
N GLU A 129 19.66 6.58 4.01
CA GLU A 129 20.11 5.60 5.01
C GLU A 129 19.62 5.89 6.43
N LYS A 130 19.31 7.15 6.80
CA LYS A 130 18.82 7.47 8.15
C LYS A 130 17.40 6.97 8.40
N VAL A 131 16.59 6.92 7.35
CA VAL A 131 15.17 6.52 7.42
C VAL A 131 14.90 5.22 6.66
N ARG A 132 15.93 4.58 6.10
CA ARG A 132 15.79 3.35 5.31
C ARG A 132 14.95 2.27 6.00
N GLY A 133 13.84 1.94 5.36
CA GLY A 133 12.85 0.96 5.82
C GLY A 133 11.92 1.43 6.93
N LEU A 134 11.94 2.70 7.34
CA LEU A 134 11.07 3.22 8.41
C LEU A 134 9.58 3.04 8.08
N TYR A 135 9.19 3.33 6.84
CA TYR A 135 7.82 3.12 6.38
C TYR A 135 7.40 1.64 6.43
N VAL A 136 8.25 0.73 5.96
CA VAL A 136 8.00 -0.71 6.05
C VAL A 136 7.88 -1.17 7.50
N MET A 137 8.74 -0.68 8.41
CA MET A 137 8.66 -1.01 9.83
C MET A 137 7.34 -0.54 10.47
N LYS A 138 6.84 0.65 10.08
CA LYS A 138 5.52 1.13 10.50
C LYS A 138 4.40 0.23 10.00
N LEU A 139 4.42 -0.13 8.70
CA LEU A 139 3.41 -1.00 8.08
C LEU A 139 3.40 -2.40 8.72
N VAL A 140 4.57 -3.01 8.94
CA VAL A 140 4.69 -4.32 9.62
C VAL A 140 4.13 -4.23 11.04
N ARG A 141 4.43 -3.16 11.78
CA ARG A 141 3.86 -2.96 13.12
C ARG A 141 2.33 -2.88 13.09
N SER A 142 1.74 -2.15 12.13
CA SER A 142 0.28 -2.07 11.99
C SER A 142 -0.31 -3.41 11.60
N PHE A 143 0.27 -4.06 10.59
CA PHE A 143 -0.09 -5.40 10.14
C PHE A 143 -0.15 -6.36 11.34
N CYS A 144 0.89 -6.41 12.16
CA CYS A 144 0.94 -7.34 13.30
C CYS A 144 0.07 -6.96 14.52
N ARG A 145 -0.53 -5.76 14.58
CA ARG A 145 -1.38 -5.30 15.69
C ARG A 145 -2.87 -5.55 15.47
N THR A 146 -3.32 -5.50 14.23
CA THR A 146 -4.72 -5.77 13.84
C THR A 146 -5.13 -7.18 14.26
N THR A 147 -5.99 -7.28 15.27
CA THR A 147 -6.52 -8.55 15.79
C THR A 147 -7.75 -8.98 15.00
N HIS A 148 -7.90 -10.30 14.84
CA HIS A 148 -8.88 -11.01 14.02
C HIS A 148 -10.36 -10.86 14.43
N GLU A 149 -10.73 -9.79 15.14
CA GLU A 149 -12.01 -9.68 15.86
C GLU A 149 -12.97 -8.63 15.29
N LYS A 150 -12.57 -7.82 14.30
CA LYS A 150 -13.47 -6.87 13.62
C LYS A 150 -13.51 -7.17 12.13
N ASP A 151 -14.71 -7.14 11.55
CA ASP A 151 -14.99 -7.46 10.14
C ASP A 151 -14.26 -6.57 9.11
N ASP A 152 -13.63 -5.48 9.53
CA ASP A 152 -12.87 -4.57 8.65
C ASP A 152 -11.38 -4.50 9.05
N ASP A 153 -10.57 -5.39 8.49
CA ASP A 153 -9.13 -5.40 8.65
C ASP A 153 -8.46 -4.45 7.65
N SER A 154 -8.34 -3.18 8.02
CA SER A 154 -7.77 -2.15 7.13
C SER A 154 -6.31 -2.40 6.72
N PHE A 155 -5.60 -3.31 7.38
CA PHE A 155 -4.18 -3.60 7.11
C PHE A 155 -3.94 -4.97 6.45
N GLU A 156 -4.95 -5.78 6.15
CA GLU A 156 -4.72 -7.11 5.55
C GLU A 156 -3.96 -7.04 4.21
N HIS A 157 -4.18 -5.97 3.45
CA HIS A 157 -3.52 -5.68 2.18
C HIS A 157 -2.03 -5.33 2.30
N VAL A 158 -1.52 -5.05 3.51
CA VAL A 158 -0.06 -4.92 3.73
C VAL A 158 0.68 -6.20 3.32
N GLY A 159 0.03 -7.37 3.41
CA GLY A 159 0.58 -8.62 2.88
C GLY A 159 1.02 -8.51 1.41
N SER A 160 0.23 -7.84 0.56
CA SER A 160 0.57 -7.61 -0.85
C SER A 160 1.73 -6.61 -1.01
N ILE A 161 1.80 -5.59 -0.17
CA ILE A 161 2.92 -4.64 -0.14
C ILE A 161 4.23 -5.36 0.17
N LEU A 162 4.22 -6.25 1.18
CA LEU A 162 5.39 -7.05 1.56
C LEU A 162 5.86 -7.97 0.42
N VAL A 163 4.92 -8.57 -0.31
CA VAL A 163 5.24 -9.36 -1.51
C VAL A 163 5.87 -8.49 -2.60
N ASN A 164 5.34 -7.28 -2.83
CA ASN A 164 5.88 -6.37 -3.82
C ASN A 164 7.31 -5.95 -3.49
N ILE A 165 7.56 -5.44 -2.29
CA ILE A 165 8.91 -4.94 -1.95
C ILE A 165 9.98 -6.04 -1.94
N THR A 166 9.60 -7.29 -1.65
CA THR A 166 10.54 -8.42 -1.61
C THR A 166 10.87 -9.00 -2.99
N LYS A 167 10.23 -8.52 -4.07
CA LYS A 167 10.69 -8.79 -5.44
C LYS A 167 12.10 -8.21 -5.66
N GLN A 168 12.40 -7.09 -5.00
CA GLN A 168 13.71 -6.47 -5.03
C GLN A 168 14.62 -6.96 -3.90
N ARG A 169 15.93 -6.97 -4.17
CA ARG A 169 16.95 -7.38 -3.20
C ARG A 169 16.95 -6.49 -1.96
N ALA A 170 16.84 -5.18 -2.11
CA ALA A 170 16.83 -4.23 -0.98
C ALA A 170 15.69 -4.52 0.00
N GLY A 171 14.51 -4.90 -0.48
CA GLY A 171 13.40 -5.31 0.37
C GLY A 171 13.65 -6.63 1.09
N ARG A 172 14.26 -7.62 0.43
CA ARG A 172 14.65 -8.89 1.08
C ARG A 172 15.69 -8.66 2.18
N GLU A 173 16.75 -7.91 1.89
CA GLU A 173 17.78 -7.55 2.87
C GLU A 173 17.18 -6.85 4.10
N LEU A 174 16.26 -5.91 3.87
CA LEU A 174 15.55 -5.22 4.95
C LEU A 174 14.78 -6.18 5.87
N LEU A 175 14.04 -7.14 5.29
CA LEU A 175 13.22 -8.06 6.08
C LEU A 175 14.05 -9.16 6.76
N LEU A 176 15.13 -9.60 6.12
CA LEU A 176 16.03 -10.64 6.61
C LEU A 176 17.00 -10.14 7.69
N ASP A 177 17.15 -8.83 7.88
CA ASP A 177 18.00 -8.27 8.94
C ASP A 177 17.53 -8.73 10.33
N PRO A 178 18.29 -9.60 11.04
CA PRO A 178 17.89 -10.14 12.33
C PRO A 178 17.81 -9.06 13.40
N LYS A 179 18.52 -7.94 13.26
CA LYS A 179 18.47 -6.82 14.22
C LYS A 179 17.12 -6.11 14.19
N ARG A 180 16.43 -6.14 13.04
CA ARG A 180 15.09 -5.55 12.88
C ARG A 180 13.98 -6.53 13.24
N GLY A 181 14.22 -7.83 13.08
CA GLY A 181 13.27 -8.89 13.46
C GLY A 181 11.92 -8.81 12.72
N LEU A 182 11.90 -8.23 11.52
CA LEU A 182 10.67 -8.00 10.75
C LEU A 182 10.11 -9.29 10.19
N LEU A 183 10.94 -10.12 9.56
CA LEU A 183 10.49 -11.39 9.00
C LEU A 183 9.83 -12.28 10.06
N LYS A 184 10.38 -12.34 11.27
CA LYS A 184 9.75 -13.06 12.40
C LYS A 184 8.34 -12.54 12.70
N GLN A 185 8.15 -11.22 12.76
CA GLN A 185 6.84 -10.61 13.03
C GLN A 185 5.84 -10.92 11.91
N ILE A 186 6.29 -10.86 10.65
CA ILE A 186 5.48 -11.14 9.47
C ILE A 186 5.05 -12.61 9.45
N ILE A 187 5.96 -13.57 9.67
CA ILE A 187 5.65 -15.01 9.61
C ILE A 187 4.54 -15.39 10.59
N ARG A 188 4.50 -14.79 11.79
CA ARG A 188 3.46 -15.05 12.79
C ARG A 188 2.04 -14.68 12.31
N GLN A 189 1.91 -13.88 11.25
CA GLN A 189 0.62 -13.58 10.64
C GLN A 189 0.08 -14.74 9.80
N PHE A 190 0.82 -15.83 9.66
CA PHE A 190 0.32 -17.06 9.04
C PHE A 190 -0.84 -17.71 9.83
N ASP A 191 -0.87 -17.49 11.15
CA ASP A 191 -1.94 -17.99 12.04
C ASP A 191 -3.24 -17.19 11.95
N SER A 192 -3.26 -16.10 11.16
CA SER A 192 -4.41 -15.24 10.95
C SER A 192 -5.63 -15.96 10.34
N ASN A 193 -6.85 -15.50 10.61
CA ASN A 193 -8.03 -15.98 9.86
C ASN A 193 -8.16 -15.37 8.44
N SER A 194 -7.55 -14.20 8.19
CA SER A 194 -7.55 -13.59 6.85
C SER A 194 -6.69 -14.37 5.86
N SER A 195 -7.33 -14.85 4.78
CA SER A 195 -6.65 -15.54 3.68
C SER A 195 -5.67 -14.62 2.93
N LEU A 196 -5.96 -13.32 2.85
CA LEU A 196 -5.09 -12.33 2.24
C LEU A 196 -3.77 -12.19 3.00
N ARG A 197 -3.83 -12.16 4.34
CA ARG A 197 -2.63 -12.18 5.19
C ARG A 197 -1.78 -13.41 4.96
N LYS A 198 -2.39 -14.60 4.99
CA LYS A 198 -1.65 -15.87 4.75
C LYS A 198 -0.96 -15.85 3.40
N LYS A 199 -1.67 -15.45 2.33
CA LYS A 199 -1.10 -15.33 0.97
C LYS A 199 0.07 -14.34 0.93
N GLY A 200 -0.07 -13.17 1.57
CA GLY A 200 0.99 -12.17 1.67
C GLY A 200 2.22 -12.70 2.39
N VAL A 201 2.03 -13.37 3.53
CA VAL A 201 3.12 -14.01 4.30
C VAL A 201 3.82 -15.07 3.47
N SER A 202 3.08 -16.00 2.85
CA SER A 202 3.66 -17.06 2.01
C SER A 202 4.44 -16.48 0.82
N GLY A 203 3.90 -15.46 0.14
CA GLY A 203 4.60 -14.81 -0.97
C GLY A 203 5.86 -14.09 -0.52
N THR A 204 5.83 -13.44 0.65
CA THR A 204 6.98 -12.75 1.24
C THR A 204 8.08 -13.74 1.63
N ILE A 205 7.72 -14.86 2.27
CA ILE A 205 8.65 -15.95 2.61
C ILE A 205 9.29 -16.49 1.34
N ARG A 206 8.48 -16.86 0.34
CA ARG A 206 8.97 -17.36 -0.96
C ARG A 206 9.98 -16.41 -1.58
N ASN A 207 9.67 -15.12 -1.61
CA ASN A 207 10.58 -14.13 -2.17
C ASN A 207 11.87 -14.01 -1.35
N CYS A 208 11.80 -14.00 -0.02
CA CYS A 208 13.00 -13.95 0.83
C CYS A 208 13.92 -15.16 0.65
N CYS A 209 13.37 -16.34 0.32
CA CYS A 209 14.16 -17.54 0.06
C CYS A 209 15.07 -17.43 -1.19
N PHE A 210 14.89 -16.45 -2.08
CA PHE A 210 15.86 -16.18 -3.15
C PHE A 210 17.24 -15.74 -2.61
N GLU A 211 17.32 -15.25 -1.37
CA GLU A 211 18.60 -14.92 -0.71
C GLU A 211 19.17 -16.09 0.10
N ALA A 212 18.58 -17.29 0.04
CA ALA A 212 18.92 -18.39 0.95
C ALA A 212 20.42 -18.75 0.93
N GLU A 213 21.08 -18.72 -0.23
CA GLU A 213 22.52 -18.99 -0.33
C GLU A 213 23.36 -18.02 0.52
N ASN A 214 22.96 -16.75 0.56
CA ASN A 214 23.71 -15.69 1.25
C ASN A 214 23.21 -15.43 2.68
N GLN A 215 21.96 -15.82 2.98
CA GLN A 215 21.24 -15.42 4.19
C GLN A 215 20.65 -16.62 4.95
N LEU A 216 21.14 -17.84 4.69
CA LEU A 216 20.66 -19.07 5.35
C LEU A 216 20.65 -18.94 6.87
N GLN A 217 21.71 -18.38 7.46
CA GLN A 217 21.79 -18.18 8.91
C GLN A 217 20.61 -17.34 9.44
N ASN A 218 20.26 -16.26 8.75
CA ASN A 218 19.16 -15.38 9.14
C ASN A 218 17.78 -16.06 8.99
N LEU A 219 17.60 -16.89 7.96
CA LEU A 219 16.41 -17.74 7.81
C LEU A 219 16.30 -18.78 8.94
N LEU A 220 17.43 -19.40 9.32
CA LEU A 220 17.47 -20.38 10.41
C LEU A 220 17.13 -19.76 11.77
N LEU A 221 17.46 -18.48 12.00
CA LEU A 221 17.07 -17.76 13.23
C LEU A 221 15.54 -17.62 13.41
N VAL A 222 14.76 -17.73 12.33
CA VAL A 222 13.30 -17.69 12.37
C VAL A 222 12.64 -19.04 12.09
N SER A 223 13.45 -20.11 12.06
CA SER A 223 13.03 -21.49 11.73
C SER A 223 11.83 -21.99 12.54
N GLU A 224 11.78 -21.67 13.84
CA GLU A 224 10.68 -22.01 14.74
C GLU A 224 9.31 -21.53 14.22
N PHE A 225 9.27 -20.38 13.54
CA PHE A 225 8.05 -19.82 12.93
C PHE A 225 7.94 -20.18 11.45
N LEU A 226 9.08 -20.26 10.76
CA LEU A 226 9.16 -20.53 9.32
C LEU A 226 8.67 -21.94 8.98
N TRP A 227 9.08 -22.97 9.72
CA TRP A 227 8.70 -24.35 9.41
C TRP A 227 7.21 -24.60 9.56
N PRO A 228 6.52 -24.18 10.64
CA PRO A 228 5.07 -24.31 10.71
C PRO A 228 4.37 -23.61 9.54
N ALA A 229 4.78 -22.39 9.19
CA ALA A 229 4.18 -21.63 8.09
C ALA A 229 4.35 -22.30 6.71
N LEU A 230 5.43 -23.08 6.51
CA LEU A 230 5.69 -23.81 5.26
C LEU A 230 5.08 -25.21 5.25
N LEU A 231 5.09 -25.92 6.38
CA LEU A 231 4.77 -27.34 6.45
C LEU A 231 3.32 -27.61 6.84
N LEU A 232 2.73 -26.85 7.77
CA LEU A 232 1.34 -27.07 8.20
C LEU A 232 0.33 -27.01 7.03
N PRO A 233 0.47 -26.12 6.03
CA PRO A 233 -0.49 -26.04 4.91
C PRO A 233 -0.50 -27.29 4.04
N VAL A 234 0.60 -28.05 4.04
CA VAL A 234 0.80 -29.25 3.21
C VAL A 234 0.82 -30.54 4.04
N ALA A 235 0.80 -30.45 5.37
CA ALA A 235 0.84 -31.59 6.27
C ALA A 235 -0.42 -32.48 6.19
N GLY A 236 -1.48 -32.00 5.54
CA GLY A 236 -2.77 -32.68 5.40
C GLY A 236 -3.52 -32.71 6.73
N ASN A 237 -4.76 -32.21 6.74
CA ASN A 237 -5.67 -32.59 7.81
C ASN A 237 -6.18 -33.99 7.52
N LYS A 238 -6.02 -34.92 8.47
CA LYS A 238 -6.98 -36.02 8.61
C LYS A 238 -8.31 -35.32 8.89
N GLY A 239 -9.19 -35.26 7.88
CA GLY A 239 -10.53 -34.76 8.06
C GLY A 239 -11.26 -35.64 9.07
N ASP A 240 -11.97 -34.98 9.99
CA ASP A 240 -13.21 -35.54 10.54
C ASP A 240 -14.26 -35.64 9.41
#